data_AF-A0A7X4CK43-F1
#
_entry.id   AF-A0A7X4CK43-F1
#
_cell.length_a   1.000
_cell.length_b   1.000
_cell.length_c   1.000
_cell.angle_alpha   90.00
_cell.angle_beta   90.00
_cell.angle_gamma   90.00
#
_symmetry.space_group_name_H-M   'P 1'
#
loop_
_entity.id
_entity.type
_entity.pdbx_description
1 polymer ?
#
loop_
_entity_poly.entity_id
_entity_poly.type
_entity_poly.pdbx_seq_one_letter_code
_entity_poly.pdbx_strand_id
1 'polypeptide(L)' 'MAVDRIRIRLKAYDHMALDKSVDEIVQTVKRSGARIAGPVPLPTARTVYT' A
#
# COMPACT_ATOMS: atom_id res chain seq x y z
N MET A 1 -0.50 23.66 -13.13
CA MET A 1 0.46 22.54 -12.98
C MET A 1 -0.34 21.27 -12.75
N ALA A 2 -0.18 20.26 -13.60
CA ALA A 2 -0.87 18.98 -13.43
C ALA A 2 -0.42 18.34 -12.12
N VAL A 3 -1.37 17.95 -11.28
CA VAL A 3 -1.07 17.25 -10.03
C VAL A 3 -0.92 15.77 -10.36
N ASP A 4 0.32 15.30 -10.48
CA ASP A 4 0.60 13.89 -10.66
C ASP A 4 0.19 13.11 -9.41
N ARG A 5 -0.87 12.31 -9.55
CA ARG A 5 -1.51 11.61 -8.45
C ARG A 5 -1.36 10.11 -8.65
N ILE A 6 -0.39 9.51 -7.96
CA ILE A 6 -0.11 8.07 -8.03
C ILE A 6 -0.99 7.33 -7.01
N ARG A 7 -1.67 6.26 -7.44
CA ARG A 7 -2.45 5.37 -6.57
C ARG A 7 -1.85 3.97 -6.59
N ILE A 8 -1.39 3.49 -5.43
CA ILE A 8 -0.76 2.18 -5.29
C ILE A 8 -1.74 1.26 -4.58
N ARG A 9 -1.96 0.05 -5.12
CA ARG A 9 -2.81 -0.97 -4.50
C ARG A 9 -1.99 -2.24 -4.32
N LEU A 10 -1.72 -2.59 -3.07
CA LEU A 10 -0.95 -3.77 -2.71
C LEU A 10 -1.89 -4.95 -2.44
N LYS A 11 -1.49 -6.15 -2.88
CA LYS A 11 -2.17 -7.41 -2.61
C LYS A 11 -1.11 -8.47 -2.36
N ALA A 12 -1.25 -9.20 -1.26
CA ALA A 12 -0.41 -10.34 -0.94
C ALA A 12 -1.25 -11.39 -0.21
N TYR A 13 -0.80 -12.65 -0.26
CA TYR A 13 -1.39 -13.74 0.53
C TYR A 13 -0.85 -13.74 1.96
N ASP A 14 0.42 -13.35 2.14
CA ASP A 14 1.04 -13.18 3.44
C ASP A 14 0.93 -11.73 3.91
N HIS A 15 0.41 -11.55 5.12
CA HIS A 15 0.23 -10.25 5.75
C HIS A 15 1.57 -9.67 6.23
N MET A 16 2.51 -10.50 6.70
CA MET A 16 3.79 -9.99 7.23
C MET A 16 4.62 -9.33 6.12
N ALA A 17 4.67 -9.96 4.95
CA ALA A 17 5.33 -9.39 3.78
C ALA A 17 4.64 -8.10 3.31
N LEU A 18 3.31 -8.07 3.33
CA LEU A 18 2.52 -6.90 2.95
C LEU A 18 2.84 -5.70 3.84
N ASP A 19 2.79 -5.88 5.16
CA ASP A 19 3.00 -4.81 6.13
C ASP A 19 4.43 -4.26 6.05
N LYS A 20 5.43 -5.14 5.90
CA LYS A 20 6.83 -4.73 5.70
C LYS A 20 6.99 -3.86 4.46
N SER A 21 6.40 -4.27 3.33
CA SER A 21 6.47 -3.48 2.10
C SER A 21 5.72 -2.15 2.20
N VAL A 22 4.57 -2.13 2.88
CA VAL A 22 3.82 -0.89 3.15
C VAL A 22 4.68 0.09 3.94
N ASP A 23 5.32 -0.38 5.01
CA ASP A 23 6.18 0.46 5.85
C ASP A 23 7.37 1.03 5.07
N GLU A 24 8.04 0.22 4.27
CA GLU A 24 9.17 0.65 3.45
C GLU A 24 8.77 1.72 2.43
N ILE A 25 7.63 1.54 1.76
CA ILE A 25 7.08 2.52 0.81
C ILE A 25 6.74 3.83 1.55
N VAL A 26 6.06 3.74 2.69
CA VAL A 26 5.68 4.91 3.49
C VAL A 26 6.92 5.68 3.95
N GLN A 27 7.96 4.99 4.42
CA GLN A 27 9.22 5.63 4.81
C GLN A 27 9.92 6.31 3.63
N THR A 28 9.94 5.66 2.46
CA THR A 28 10.57 6.19 1.25
C THR A 28 9.85 7.45 0.76
N VAL A 29 8.51 7.43 0.72
CA VAL A 29 7.71 8.56 0.27
C VAL A 29 7.76 9.71 1.29
N LYS A 30 7.83 9.41 2.59
CA LYS A 30 8.09 10.41 3.64
C LYS A 30 9.44 11.09 3.43
N ARG A 31 10.50 10.33 3.13
CA ARG A 31 11.84 10.86 2.84
C ARG A 31 11.87 11.73 1.59
N SER A 32 11.08 11.42 0.57
CA SER A 32 10.99 12.22 -0.65
C SER A 32 10.19 13.52 -0.50
N GLY A 33 9.52 13.72 0.64
CA GLY A 33 8.69 14.91 0.90
C GLY A 33 7.33 14.94 0.18
N ALA A 34 6.90 13.82 -0.39
CA ALA A 34 5.61 13.73 -1.08
C ALA A 34 4.43 13.58 -0.09
N ARG A 35 3.26 14.10 -0.46
CA ARG A 35 2.04 14.03 0.37
C ARG A 35 1.43 12.63 0.27
N ILE A 36 1.32 11.94 1.40
CA ILE A 36 0.76 10.59 1.51
C ILE A 36 -0.69 10.66 2.00
N ALA A 37 -1.58 9.91 1.35
CA ALA A 37 -2.78 9.39 1.97
C ALA A 37 -2.41 8.01 2.54
N GLY A 38 -2.50 7.84 3.86
CA GLY A 38 -1.97 6.68 4.59
C GLY A 38 -2.50 5.33 4.07
N PRO A 39 -1.93 4.20 4.55
CA PRO A 39 -2.42 2.88 4.15
C PRO A 39 -3.88 2.72 4.56
N VAL A 40 -4.76 2.55 3.57
CA VAL A 40 -6.18 2.27 3.80
C VAL A 40 -6.38 0.76 3.67
N PRO A 41 -6.62 0.04 4.78
CA PRO A 41 -6.87 -1.39 4.72
C PRO A 41 -8.18 -1.65 3.97
N LEU A 42 -8.14 -2.59 3.05
CA LEU A 42 -9.31 -3.08 2.33
C LEU A 42 -9.69 -4.47 2.89
N PRO A 43 -10.97 -4.86 2.82
CA PRO A 43 -11.39 -6.17 3.25
C PRO A 43 -10.64 -7.28 2.48
N THR A 44 -10.23 -8.33 3.21
CA THR A 44 -9.50 -9.47 2.65
C THR A 44 -10.44 -10.33 1.81
N ALA A 45 -10.13 -10.49 0.52
CA ALA A 45 -10.84 -11.43 -0.34
C ALA A 45 -10.39 -12.85 -0.05
N ARG A 46 -11.32 -13.76 0.25
CA ARG A 46 -11.06 -15.19 0.45
C ARG A 46 -11.77 -15.98 -0.64
N THR A 47 -11.01 -16.74 -1.43
CA THR A 47 -11.57 -17.69 -2.40
C THR A 47 -11.49 -19.08 -1.79
N VAL A 48 -12.65 -19.71 -1.58
CA VAL A 48 -12.76 -21.08 -1.06
C VAL A 48 -12.96 -22.01 -2.27
N TYR A 49 -12.12 -23.03 -2.40
CA TYR A 49 -12.28 -24.10 -3.39
C TYR A 49 -12.77 -25.36 -2.66
N THR A 50 -13.77 -26.05 -3.22
CA THR A 50 -14.32 -27.33 -2.73
C THR A 50 -13.69 -28.50 -3.49
#